data_AF-A0A4Q0ZD07-F1
#
_entry.id   AF-A0A4Q0ZD07-F1
#
_cell.length_a   1.000
_cell.length_b   1.000
_cell.length_c   1.000
_cell.angle_alpha   90.00
_cell.angle_beta   90.00
_cell.angle_gamma   90.00
#
_symmetry.space_group_name_H-M   'P 1'
#
loop_
_entity.id
_entity.type
_entity.pdbx_description
1 polymer ?
#
loop_
_entity_poly.entity_id
_entity_poly.type
_entity_poly.pdbx_seq_one_letter_code
_entity_poly.pdbx_strand_id
1 'polypeptide(L)'
;MKEKNNFINDLLKAISKDYILDLHQFRYIIPSGVKSPEYYINNTLDLYFEYHKTLNPNFFNQVKKIFIEIVKNDKIIELDNKIILKELYKILFLIDNTNQLLDFISQPSYPKKYFASYQSDKREINREKKRHKNMIVKAKNPIVHKGEHRLNWWFNDMFAKNQKIVKFYLHSFTLMDLEKCNFIKIENEEIQLQVINFLESKLIQNTTEKDILKSLAILLHSELRYFLRLQDTDSKEFITELLQILFKYKPNDEEFNKTIYFRSSIKFMPIFGAKRTAFYTTSEKEFIKKTIYKDLTLREKTKFNHKEFNLVFDAYIKNPHIQFLLKYPVEFLRINPKYSTI
;
A
#
# COMPACT_ATOMS: atom_id res chain seq x y z
N MET A 1 -19.80 -17.31 13.40
CA MET A 1 -20.07 -16.27 12.37
C MET A 1 -19.56 -14.95 12.90
N LYS A 2 -18.45 -14.42 12.37
CA LYS A 2 -17.90 -13.11 12.79
C LYS A 2 -18.72 -12.00 12.14
N GLU A 3 -19.07 -10.96 12.91
CA GLU A 3 -19.65 -9.73 12.36
C GLU A 3 -18.65 -9.09 11.38
N LYS A 4 -19.16 -8.68 10.21
CA LYS A 4 -18.38 -7.94 9.23
C LYS A 4 -18.17 -6.53 9.76
N ASN A 5 -17.01 -6.24 10.34
CA ASN A 5 -16.58 -4.87 10.56
C ASN A 5 -16.52 -4.16 9.20
N ASN A 6 -17.30 -3.09 9.08
CA ASN A 6 -17.38 -2.29 7.87
C ASN A 6 -16.28 -1.23 7.95
N PHE A 7 -15.05 -1.63 7.63
CA PHE A 7 -13.84 -0.78 7.61
C PHE A 7 -14.05 0.56 6.90
N ILE A 8 -14.95 0.60 5.92
CA ILE A 8 -15.35 1.82 5.19
C ILE A 8 -16.16 2.78 6.09
N ASN A 9 -17.08 2.28 6.91
CA ASN A 9 -17.81 3.13 7.88
C ASN A 9 -16.89 3.65 9.00
N ASP A 10 -15.87 2.88 9.37
CA ASP A 10 -14.87 3.30 10.37
C ASP A 10 -13.90 4.35 9.78
N LEU A 11 -13.49 4.16 8.52
CA LEU A 11 -12.72 5.13 7.74
C LEU A 11 -13.51 6.44 7.54
N LEU A 12 -14.79 6.36 7.18
CA LEU A 12 -15.64 7.54 6.93
C LEU A 12 -16.02 8.29 8.22
N LYS A 13 -16.26 7.59 9.34
CA LYS A 13 -16.47 8.24 10.65
C LYS A 13 -15.23 9.03 11.12
N ALA A 14 -14.02 8.55 10.82
CA ALA A 14 -12.76 9.24 11.14
C ALA A 14 -12.50 10.49 10.26
N ILE A 15 -13.11 10.56 9.07
CA ILE A 15 -12.91 11.65 8.09
C ILE A 15 -13.80 12.88 8.40
N SER A 16 -14.94 12.69 9.05
CA SER A 16 -16.09 13.61 8.90
C SER A 16 -16.14 14.90 9.75
N LYS A 17 -15.07 15.46 10.35
CA LYS A 17 -15.15 16.87 10.79
C LYS A 17 -13.85 17.71 10.93
N ASP A 18 -12.81 17.26 11.62
CA ASP A 18 -11.57 18.03 11.93
C ASP A 18 -10.32 17.90 11.01
N TYR A 19 -10.29 17.05 9.95
CA TYR A 19 -9.03 16.53 9.34
C TYR A 19 -8.33 17.55 8.43
N ILE A 20 -8.90 18.73 8.36
CA ILE A 20 -8.86 19.58 7.17
C ILE A 20 -7.66 20.55 7.15
N LEU A 21 -6.88 20.69 8.22
CA LEU A 21 -5.64 21.49 8.22
C LEU A 21 -4.53 20.85 9.08
N ASP A 22 -3.29 20.86 8.55
CA ASP A 22 -1.98 20.75 9.23
C ASP A 22 -1.08 19.49 9.20
N LEU A 23 0.22 19.80 9.24
CA LEU A 23 1.45 18.98 9.31
C LEU A 23 1.26 17.63 9.99
N HIS A 24 1.75 16.56 9.36
CA HIS A 24 1.93 15.29 10.04
C HIS A 24 3.03 15.42 11.08
N GLN A 25 2.65 15.52 12.36
CA GLN A 25 3.58 15.35 13.47
C GLN A 25 3.66 13.85 13.81
N PHE A 26 4.83 13.40 14.23
CA PHE A 26 4.95 12.04 14.76
C PHE A 26 4.00 11.91 15.95
N ARG A 27 3.20 10.84 15.94
CA ARG A 27 2.23 10.53 17.01
C ARG A 27 2.90 10.24 18.37
N TYR A 28 4.20 10.04 18.36
CA TYR A 28 4.94 9.47 19.45
C TYR A 28 6.00 10.42 19.99
N ILE A 29 6.28 10.33 21.28
CA ILE A 29 7.40 11.02 21.93
C ILE A 29 8.56 10.04 22.15
N ILE A 30 9.76 10.57 22.42
CA ILE A 30 10.91 9.76 22.83
C ILE A 30 10.90 9.74 24.35
N PRO A 31 10.64 8.59 25.00
CA PRO A 31 10.52 8.51 26.45
C PRO A 31 11.88 8.69 27.14
N SER A 32 11.85 9.18 28.38
CA SER A 32 13.02 9.22 29.26
C SER A 32 13.17 7.92 30.05
N GLY A 33 14.37 7.34 30.06
CA GLY A 33 14.71 6.14 30.83
C GLY A 33 14.86 4.87 29.98
N VAL A 34 15.64 3.92 30.48
CA VAL A 34 15.96 2.66 29.79
C VAL A 34 15.42 1.50 30.62
N LYS A 35 14.60 0.64 30.02
CA LYS A 35 14.12 -0.64 30.56
C LYS A 35 14.76 -1.81 29.79
N SER A 36 14.52 -3.04 30.23
CA SER A 36 15.03 -4.22 29.52
C SER A 36 14.40 -4.35 28.11
N PRO A 37 15.13 -4.88 27.11
CA PRO A 37 14.58 -5.12 25.77
C PRO A 37 13.29 -5.96 25.77
N GLU A 38 13.21 -6.97 26.64
CA GLU A 38 12.02 -7.83 26.78
C GLU A 38 10.77 -7.06 27.18
N TYR A 39 10.90 -6.04 28.03
CA TYR A 39 9.79 -5.18 28.43
C TYR A 39 9.19 -4.48 27.20
N TYR A 40 10.03 -3.88 26.36
CA TYR A 40 9.57 -3.15 25.18
C TYR A 40 8.96 -4.06 24.12
N ILE A 41 9.49 -5.28 23.97
CA ILE A 41 8.96 -6.28 23.03
C ILE A 41 7.58 -6.76 23.46
N ASN A 42 7.43 -7.13 24.74
CA ASN A 42 6.14 -7.56 25.28
C ASN A 42 5.10 -6.44 25.13
N ASN A 43 5.44 -5.21 25.52
CA ASN A 43 4.55 -4.07 25.36
C ASN A 43 4.14 -3.81 23.90
N THR A 44 5.07 -3.98 22.97
CA THR A 44 4.78 -3.78 21.54
C THR A 44 3.83 -4.85 21.02
N LEU A 45 4.06 -6.11 21.38
CA LEU A 45 3.17 -7.23 21.04
C LEU A 45 1.79 -7.05 21.67
N ASP A 46 1.72 -6.71 22.95
CA ASP A 46 0.48 -6.51 23.69
C ASP A 46 -0.35 -5.36 23.10
N LEU A 47 0.30 -4.22 22.77
CA LEU A 47 -0.37 -3.11 22.10
C LEU A 47 -0.85 -3.51 20.69
N TYR A 48 -0.04 -4.24 19.93
CA TYR A 48 -0.45 -4.73 18.61
C TYR A 48 -1.67 -5.65 18.71
N PHE A 49 -1.69 -6.59 19.65
CA PHE A 49 -2.83 -7.51 19.83
C PHE A 49 -4.08 -6.81 20.38
N GLU A 50 -3.93 -5.74 21.16
CA GLU A 50 -5.05 -4.92 21.60
C GLU A 50 -5.75 -4.22 20.42
N TYR A 51 -4.98 -3.66 19.49
CA TYR A 51 -5.52 -3.05 18.28
C TYR A 51 -6.02 -4.07 17.26
N HIS A 52 -5.46 -5.28 17.26
CA HIS A 52 -5.75 -6.33 16.29
C HIS A 52 -6.33 -7.59 16.97
N LYS A 53 -7.43 -7.43 17.72
CA LYS A 53 -8.04 -8.46 18.60
C LYS A 53 -8.35 -9.81 17.95
N THR A 54 -8.47 -9.86 16.63
CA THR A 54 -8.77 -11.09 15.90
C THR A 54 -7.55 -11.94 15.56
N LEU A 55 -6.34 -11.45 15.85
CA LEU A 55 -5.10 -12.18 15.60
C LEU A 55 -4.87 -13.27 16.64
N ASN A 56 -4.19 -14.33 16.19
CA ASN A 56 -3.72 -15.40 17.07
C ASN A 56 -2.33 -15.04 17.61
N PRO A 57 -2.17 -14.70 18.90
CA PRO A 57 -0.86 -14.36 19.47
C PRO A 57 0.16 -15.49 19.34
N ASN A 58 -0.29 -16.75 19.33
CA ASN A 58 0.58 -17.92 19.18
C ASN A 58 1.29 -17.97 17.82
N PHE A 59 0.76 -17.31 16.80
CA PHE A 59 1.42 -17.18 15.51
C PHE A 59 2.73 -16.39 15.65
N PHE A 60 2.66 -15.21 16.28
CA PHE A 60 3.81 -14.34 16.48
C PHE A 60 4.76 -14.83 17.59
N ASN A 61 4.24 -15.50 18.61
CA ASN A 61 5.06 -16.03 19.71
C ASN A 61 6.10 -17.06 19.23
N GLN A 62 5.87 -17.75 18.11
CA GLN A 62 6.83 -18.69 17.52
C GLN A 62 8.14 -18.04 17.11
N VAL A 63 8.11 -16.76 16.74
CA VAL A 63 9.28 -16.00 16.27
C VAL A 63 9.72 -14.91 17.25
N LYS A 64 9.18 -14.90 18.48
CA LYS A 64 9.48 -13.89 19.49
C LYS A 64 10.98 -13.77 19.78
N LYS A 65 11.71 -14.89 19.81
CA LYS A 65 13.17 -14.89 20.00
C LYS A 65 13.91 -14.16 18.88
N ILE A 66 13.46 -14.33 17.64
CA ILE A 66 14.04 -13.65 16.47
C ILE A 66 13.77 -12.14 16.58
N PHE A 67 12.57 -11.73 17.01
CA PHE A 67 12.28 -10.32 17.24
C PHE A 67 13.21 -9.70 18.28
N ILE A 68 13.52 -10.41 19.38
CA ILE A 68 14.49 -9.95 20.39
C ILE A 68 15.85 -9.62 19.76
N GLU A 69 16.30 -10.45 18.80
CA GLU A 69 17.60 -10.25 18.16
C GLU A 69 17.59 -9.11 17.14
N ILE A 70 16.51 -8.98 16.37
CA ILE A 70 16.34 -7.94 15.35
C ILE A 70 16.34 -6.53 15.95
N VAL A 71 15.61 -6.34 17.06
CA VAL A 71 15.21 -4.99 17.52
C VAL A 71 16.19 -4.36 18.52
N LYS A 72 17.41 -4.89 18.62
CA LYS A 72 18.45 -4.39 19.54
C LYS A 72 18.73 -2.89 19.39
N ASN A 73 18.60 -2.37 18.17
CA ASN A 73 18.82 -0.95 17.83
C ASN A 73 17.51 -0.22 17.45
N ASP A 74 16.36 -0.80 17.76
CA ASP A 74 15.08 -0.21 17.41
C ASP A 74 14.85 1.09 18.20
N LYS A 75 14.16 2.04 17.55
CA LYS A 75 13.77 3.29 18.17
C LYS A 75 12.65 3.02 19.16
N ILE A 76 12.93 3.31 20.44
CA ILE A 76 11.93 3.32 21.49
C ILE A 76 11.06 4.57 21.32
N ILE A 77 9.75 4.36 21.31
CA ILE A 77 8.77 5.43 21.21
C ILE A 77 7.68 5.23 22.26
N GLU A 78 7.06 6.32 22.69
CA GLU A 78 5.88 6.25 23.54
C GLU A 78 4.64 6.62 22.73
N LEU A 79 3.64 5.74 22.79
CA LEU A 79 2.38 5.85 22.07
C LEU A 79 1.24 5.48 23.02
N ASP A 80 0.26 6.36 23.18
CA ASP A 80 -0.91 6.15 24.05
C ASP A 80 -0.51 5.70 25.47
N ASN A 81 0.49 6.39 26.06
CA ASN A 81 1.12 6.09 27.36
C ASN A 81 1.79 4.70 27.45
N LYS A 82 1.98 4.00 26.31
CA LYS A 82 2.74 2.75 26.25
C LYS A 82 4.06 2.96 25.54
N ILE A 83 5.13 2.52 26.20
CA ILE A 83 6.46 2.54 25.60
C ILE A 83 6.68 1.24 24.82
N ILE A 84 7.00 1.39 23.54
CA ILE A 84 7.06 0.32 22.54
C ILE A 84 8.27 0.50 21.60
N LEU A 85 8.47 -0.46 20.71
CA LEU A 85 9.49 -0.46 19.66
C LEU A 85 8.85 -0.13 18.31
N LYS A 86 9.34 0.93 17.67
CA LYS A 86 8.74 1.50 16.47
C LYS A 86 8.79 0.56 15.28
N GLU A 87 9.97 0.05 14.94
CA GLU A 87 10.14 -0.78 13.75
C GLU A 87 9.61 -2.21 14.02
N LEU A 88 9.63 -2.71 15.26
CA LEU A 88 8.96 -3.96 15.62
C LEU A 88 7.46 -3.91 15.29
N TYR A 89 6.76 -2.83 15.66
CA TYR A 89 5.34 -2.69 15.32
C TYR A 89 5.13 -2.74 13.79
N LYS A 90 6.00 -2.10 13.02
CA LYS A 90 5.95 -2.14 11.55
C LYS A 90 6.17 -3.56 11.02
N ILE A 91 7.13 -4.30 11.58
CA ILE A 91 7.38 -5.71 11.21
C ILE A 91 6.11 -6.56 11.47
N LEU A 92 5.47 -6.39 12.64
CA LEU A 92 4.21 -7.08 12.96
C LEU A 92 3.11 -6.74 11.95
N PHE A 93 2.95 -5.45 11.62
CA PHE A 93 2.03 -4.97 10.60
C PHE A 93 2.26 -5.60 9.22
N LEU A 94 3.51 -5.70 8.77
CA LEU A 94 3.84 -6.31 7.49
C LEU A 94 3.46 -7.79 7.45
N ILE A 95 3.75 -8.53 8.53
CA ILE A 95 3.44 -9.96 8.65
C ILE A 95 1.93 -10.20 8.71
N ASP A 96 1.21 -9.46 9.57
CA ASP A 96 -0.25 -9.55 9.70
C ASP A 96 -0.95 -9.27 8.37
N ASN A 97 -0.62 -8.14 7.72
CA ASN A 97 -1.20 -7.83 6.42
C ASN A 97 -0.93 -8.91 5.38
N THR A 98 0.26 -9.53 5.40
CA THR A 98 0.56 -10.63 4.50
C THR A 98 -0.41 -11.80 4.71
N ASN A 99 -0.70 -12.19 5.96
CA ASN A 99 -1.72 -13.21 6.24
C ASN A 99 -3.09 -12.82 5.67
N GLN A 100 -3.53 -11.58 5.88
CA GLN A 100 -4.82 -11.10 5.36
C GLN A 100 -4.86 -11.13 3.82
N LEU A 101 -3.74 -10.81 3.17
CA LEU A 101 -3.62 -10.88 1.70
C LEU A 101 -3.69 -12.32 1.19
N LEU A 102 -3.01 -13.26 1.87
CA LEU A 102 -3.04 -14.69 1.55
C LEU A 102 -4.46 -15.25 1.69
N ASP A 103 -5.13 -14.94 2.80
CA ASP A 103 -6.53 -15.32 3.02
C ASP A 103 -7.43 -14.75 1.92
N PHE A 104 -7.26 -13.48 1.55
CA PHE A 104 -8.07 -12.84 0.53
C PHE A 104 -7.92 -13.49 -0.85
N ILE A 105 -6.69 -13.79 -1.29
CA ILE A 105 -6.47 -14.41 -2.61
C ILE A 105 -6.90 -15.88 -2.66
N SER A 106 -7.03 -16.54 -1.51
CA SER A 106 -7.55 -17.91 -1.43
C SER A 106 -9.07 -17.99 -1.62
N GLN A 107 -9.78 -16.85 -1.50
CA GLN A 107 -11.24 -16.83 -1.60
C GLN A 107 -11.72 -17.18 -3.01
N PRO A 108 -12.78 -18.01 -3.17
CA PRO A 108 -13.30 -18.40 -4.49
C PRO A 108 -13.76 -17.23 -5.38
N SER A 109 -14.03 -16.07 -4.79
CA SER A 109 -14.39 -14.84 -5.51
C SER A 109 -13.20 -14.15 -6.17
N TYR A 110 -11.98 -14.40 -5.70
CA TYR A 110 -10.77 -13.93 -6.35
C TYR A 110 -10.34 -14.92 -7.44
N PRO A 111 -9.91 -14.47 -8.63
CA PRO A 111 -9.93 -13.10 -9.15
C PRO A 111 -11.24 -12.72 -9.85
N LYS A 112 -12.24 -13.62 -9.90
CA LYS A 112 -13.46 -13.55 -10.73
C LYS A 112 -14.24 -12.23 -10.64
N LYS A 113 -14.19 -11.53 -9.50
CA LYS A 113 -14.95 -10.28 -9.29
C LYS A 113 -14.22 -9.00 -9.69
N TYR A 114 -12.92 -9.07 -9.99
CA TYR A 114 -12.06 -7.87 -10.04
C TYR A 114 -11.36 -7.71 -11.38
N PHE A 115 -10.73 -6.55 -11.57
CA PHE A 115 -9.89 -6.26 -12.74
C PHE A 115 -8.82 -7.35 -12.97
N ALA A 116 -8.33 -7.94 -11.88
CA ALA A 116 -7.45 -9.11 -11.88
C ALA A 116 -7.87 -10.24 -12.85
N SER A 117 -9.18 -10.49 -13.02
CA SER A 117 -9.68 -11.61 -13.84
C SER A 117 -9.45 -11.43 -15.35
N TYR A 118 -9.39 -10.18 -15.83
CA TYR A 118 -9.36 -9.91 -17.27
C TYR A 118 -8.23 -8.96 -17.71
N GLN A 119 -7.45 -8.40 -16.78
CA GLN A 119 -6.40 -7.41 -17.10
C GLN A 119 -5.32 -7.91 -18.09
N SER A 120 -5.10 -9.22 -18.20
CA SER A 120 -4.15 -9.82 -19.14
C SER A 120 -4.78 -10.19 -20.49
N ASP A 121 -6.12 -10.23 -20.59
CA ASP A 121 -6.83 -10.60 -21.80
C ASP A 121 -7.29 -9.35 -22.57
N LYS A 122 -6.61 -9.07 -23.69
CA LYS A 122 -6.92 -7.94 -24.56
C LYS A 122 -8.33 -8.02 -25.15
N ARG A 123 -8.87 -9.21 -25.41
CA ARG A 123 -10.23 -9.38 -25.94
C ARG A 123 -11.25 -9.01 -24.88
N GLU A 124 -11.08 -9.49 -23.66
CA GLU A 124 -11.97 -9.16 -22.54
C GLU A 124 -11.90 -7.68 -22.14
N ILE A 125 -10.72 -7.06 -22.13
CA ILE A 125 -10.58 -5.60 -21.95
C ILE A 125 -11.41 -4.82 -22.98
N ASN A 126 -11.34 -5.22 -24.25
CA ASN A 126 -12.11 -4.59 -25.31
C ASN A 126 -13.61 -4.86 -25.19
N ARG A 127 -14.00 -6.04 -24.68
CA ARG A 127 -15.39 -6.39 -24.41
C ARG A 127 -15.97 -5.52 -23.29
N GLU A 128 -15.27 -5.40 -22.17
CA GLU A 128 -15.68 -4.55 -21.04
C GLU A 128 -15.73 -3.07 -21.43
N LYS A 129 -14.75 -2.60 -22.22
CA LYS A 129 -14.81 -1.26 -22.85
C LYS A 129 -16.09 -1.07 -23.66
N LYS A 130 -16.42 -2.00 -24.57
CA LYS A 130 -17.63 -1.91 -25.41
C LYS A 130 -18.91 -1.97 -24.56
N ARG A 131 -18.94 -2.84 -23.56
CA ARG A 131 -20.06 -2.99 -22.62
C ARG A 131 -20.38 -1.68 -21.91
N HIS A 132 -19.39 -1.06 -21.28
CA HIS A 132 -19.59 0.22 -20.59
C HIS A 132 -19.95 1.35 -21.57
N LYS A 133 -19.33 1.41 -22.76
CA LYS A 133 -19.72 2.36 -23.81
C LYS A 133 -21.21 2.23 -24.17
N ASN A 134 -21.68 1.01 -24.37
CA ASN A 134 -23.07 0.74 -24.71
C ASN A 134 -24.02 1.13 -23.58
N MET A 135 -23.65 0.90 -22.32
CA MET A 135 -24.45 1.33 -21.16
C MET A 135 -24.59 2.86 -21.10
N ILE A 136 -23.55 3.62 -21.47
CA ILE A 136 -23.63 5.08 -21.51
C ILE A 136 -24.59 5.57 -22.60
N VAL A 137 -24.48 4.99 -23.81
CA VAL A 137 -25.23 5.41 -25.01
C VAL A 137 -26.67 4.93 -24.99
N LYS A 138 -26.94 3.70 -24.54
CA LYS A 138 -28.27 3.06 -24.61
C LYS A 138 -29.11 3.18 -23.34
N ALA A 139 -28.54 3.57 -22.20
CA ALA A 139 -29.31 3.70 -20.96
C ALA A 139 -30.24 4.93 -21.00
N LYS A 140 -31.54 4.66 -20.78
CA LYS A 140 -32.58 5.67 -20.52
C LYS A 140 -32.47 6.33 -19.14
N ASN A 141 -31.57 5.84 -18.26
CA ASN A 141 -31.42 6.33 -16.89
C ASN A 141 -30.77 7.73 -16.81
N PRO A 142 -31.12 8.52 -15.78
CA PRO A 142 -30.58 9.86 -15.56
C PRO A 142 -29.05 9.88 -15.38
N ILE A 143 -28.45 11.05 -15.62
CA ILE A 143 -27.00 11.30 -15.80
C ILE A 143 -26.13 10.74 -14.66
N VAL A 144 -26.62 10.71 -13.42
CA VAL A 144 -25.89 10.27 -12.22
C VAL A 144 -25.45 8.80 -12.32
N HIS A 145 -26.30 7.90 -12.81
CA HIS A 145 -25.95 6.49 -13.00
C HIS A 145 -24.99 6.23 -14.17
N LYS A 146 -24.71 7.25 -15.01
CA LYS A 146 -23.74 7.12 -16.12
C LYS A 146 -22.30 7.40 -15.68
N GLY A 147 -22.09 8.02 -14.51
CA GLY A 147 -20.75 8.40 -14.01
C GLY A 147 -19.81 7.19 -13.88
N GLU A 148 -20.25 6.16 -13.17
CA GLU A 148 -19.47 4.94 -12.96
C GLU A 148 -19.13 4.23 -14.28
N HIS A 149 -20.10 4.13 -15.21
CA HIS A 149 -19.86 3.54 -16.51
C HIS A 149 -18.92 4.39 -17.38
N ARG A 150 -18.98 5.72 -17.31
CA ARG A 150 -18.04 6.62 -17.98
C ARG A 150 -16.62 6.41 -17.46
N LEU A 151 -16.45 6.31 -16.14
CA LEU A 151 -15.16 6.07 -15.52
C LEU A 151 -14.59 4.71 -15.90
N ASN A 152 -15.39 3.64 -15.85
CA ASN A 152 -14.98 2.31 -16.28
C ASN A 152 -14.69 2.25 -17.79
N TRP A 153 -15.48 2.92 -18.63
CA TRP A 153 -15.20 3.00 -20.06
C TRP A 153 -13.87 3.72 -20.34
N TRP A 154 -13.66 4.89 -19.74
CA TRP A 154 -12.43 5.68 -19.87
C TRP A 154 -11.22 4.87 -19.42
N PHE A 155 -11.30 4.21 -18.26
CA PHE A 155 -10.22 3.37 -17.74
C PHE A 155 -9.88 2.23 -18.69
N ASN A 156 -10.87 1.47 -19.16
CA ASN A 156 -10.63 0.35 -20.07
C ASN A 156 -10.15 0.83 -21.46
N ASP A 157 -10.59 2.00 -21.93
CA ASP A 157 -10.08 2.61 -23.16
C ASP A 157 -8.60 3.02 -23.03
N MET A 158 -8.26 3.70 -21.93
CA MET A 158 -6.88 4.08 -21.62
C MET A 158 -5.99 2.85 -21.43
N PHE A 159 -6.47 1.82 -20.75
CA PHE A 159 -5.71 0.59 -20.54
C PHE A 159 -5.49 -0.16 -21.86
N ALA A 160 -6.50 -0.22 -22.72
CA ALA A 160 -6.38 -0.84 -24.05
C ALA A 160 -5.38 -0.10 -24.96
N LYS A 161 -5.33 1.23 -24.87
CA LYS A 161 -4.41 2.07 -25.64
C LYS A 161 -3.00 2.06 -25.06
N ASN A 162 -2.87 2.14 -23.74
CA ASN A 162 -1.59 2.24 -23.06
C ASN A 162 -1.61 1.67 -21.63
N GLN A 163 -1.36 0.37 -21.51
CA GLN A 163 -1.32 -0.31 -20.21
C GLN A 163 -0.27 0.26 -19.25
N LYS A 164 0.88 0.72 -19.77
CA LYS A 164 2.00 1.20 -18.93
C LYS A 164 1.65 2.48 -18.19
N ILE A 165 0.97 3.42 -18.86
CA ILE A 165 0.47 4.65 -18.23
C ILE A 165 -0.55 4.32 -17.15
N VAL A 166 -1.53 3.47 -17.45
CA VAL A 166 -2.56 3.12 -16.47
C VAL A 166 -1.96 2.40 -15.26
N LYS A 167 -1.02 1.46 -15.48
CA LYS A 167 -0.27 0.83 -14.39
C LYS A 167 0.50 1.85 -13.55
N PHE A 168 1.15 2.83 -14.18
CA PHE A 168 1.83 3.91 -13.46
C PHE A 168 0.86 4.71 -12.55
N TYR A 169 -0.32 5.07 -13.05
CA TYR A 169 -1.33 5.74 -12.22
C TYR A 169 -1.78 4.87 -11.05
N LEU A 170 -2.09 3.60 -11.29
CA LEU A 170 -2.48 2.66 -10.23
C LEU A 170 -1.39 2.50 -9.15
N HIS A 171 -0.12 2.39 -9.57
CA HIS A 171 1.00 2.36 -8.63
C HIS A 171 1.10 3.66 -7.83
N SER A 172 0.95 4.80 -8.51
CA SER A 172 0.99 6.11 -7.88
C SER A 172 -0.13 6.27 -6.86
N PHE A 173 -1.36 5.84 -7.16
CA PHE A 173 -2.48 5.91 -6.21
C PHE A 173 -2.27 5.01 -4.98
N THR A 174 -1.56 3.90 -5.13
CA THR A 174 -1.22 3.02 -4.00
C THR A 174 -0.16 3.62 -3.08
N LEU A 175 0.85 4.27 -3.65
CA LEU A 175 2.01 4.80 -2.91
C LEU A 175 1.80 6.24 -2.42
N MET A 176 1.01 7.05 -3.14
CA MET A 176 0.73 8.42 -2.75
C MET A 176 -0.19 8.46 -1.54
N ASP A 177 -0.18 9.61 -0.87
CA ASP A 177 -1.15 9.94 0.14
C ASP A 177 -2.39 10.52 -0.54
N LEU A 178 -3.46 9.72 -0.65
CA LEU A 178 -4.69 10.13 -1.32
C LEU A 178 -5.32 11.35 -0.65
N GLU A 179 -5.09 11.57 0.64
CA GLU A 179 -5.59 12.73 1.39
C GLU A 179 -5.04 14.06 0.86
N LYS A 180 -3.93 13.99 0.10
CA LYS A 180 -3.33 15.16 -0.57
C LYS A 180 -3.98 15.46 -1.92
N CYS A 181 -4.87 14.59 -2.42
CA CYS A 181 -5.63 14.86 -3.63
C CYS A 181 -6.76 15.83 -3.32
N ASN A 182 -6.72 17.02 -3.92
CA ASN A 182 -7.71 18.08 -3.69
C ASN A 182 -9.17 17.64 -3.91
N PHE A 183 -9.43 16.70 -4.83
CA PHE A 183 -10.79 16.23 -5.07
C PHE A 183 -11.41 15.53 -3.85
N ILE A 184 -10.61 14.83 -3.03
CA ILE A 184 -11.10 14.20 -1.79
C ILE A 184 -11.60 15.26 -0.80
N LYS A 185 -11.10 16.48 -0.87
CA LYS A 185 -11.49 17.58 0.04
C LYS A 185 -12.69 18.40 -0.45
N ILE A 186 -13.03 18.29 -1.73
CA ILE A 186 -14.02 19.16 -2.39
C ILE A 186 -15.34 18.41 -2.62
N GLU A 187 -15.25 17.13 -2.99
CA GLU A 187 -16.41 16.30 -3.33
C GLU A 187 -17.11 15.75 -2.09
N ASN A 188 -18.39 15.40 -2.19
CA ASN A 188 -19.14 14.80 -1.09
C ASN A 188 -18.71 13.35 -0.79
N GLU A 189 -19.04 12.85 0.41
CA GLU A 189 -18.66 11.51 0.88
C GLU A 189 -19.11 10.37 -0.07
N GLU A 190 -20.28 10.50 -0.68
CA GLU A 190 -20.81 9.50 -1.61
C GLU A 190 -19.92 9.37 -2.86
N ILE A 191 -19.54 10.50 -3.47
CA ILE A 191 -18.65 10.54 -4.64
C ILE A 191 -17.26 10.03 -4.26
N GLN A 192 -16.74 10.42 -3.10
CA GLN A 192 -15.47 9.91 -2.59
C GLN A 192 -15.51 8.37 -2.49
N LEU A 193 -16.57 7.82 -1.88
CA LEU A 193 -16.73 6.38 -1.74
C LEU A 193 -16.83 5.66 -3.09
N GLN A 194 -17.55 6.23 -4.06
CA GLN A 194 -17.60 5.67 -5.41
C GLN A 194 -16.22 5.64 -6.09
N VAL A 195 -15.41 6.68 -5.93
CA VAL A 195 -14.04 6.74 -6.47
C VAL A 195 -13.14 5.73 -5.77
N ILE A 196 -13.22 5.61 -4.44
CA ILE A 196 -12.44 4.63 -3.68
C ILE A 196 -12.81 3.21 -4.07
N ASN A 197 -14.10 2.88 -4.17
CA ASN A 197 -14.57 1.56 -4.61
C ASN A 197 -14.13 1.26 -6.05
N PHE A 198 -14.18 2.27 -6.92
CA PHE A 198 -13.65 2.14 -8.27
C PHE A 198 -12.15 1.80 -8.23
N LEU A 199 -11.34 2.59 -7.51
CA LEU A 199 -9.90 2.36 -7.39
C LEU A 199 -9.61 0.98 -6.80
N GLU A 200 -10.28 0.60 -5.71
CA GLU A 200 -10.14 -0.71 -5.08
C GLU A 200 -10.35 -1.85 -6.09
N SER A 201 -11.41 -1.77 -6.90
CA SER A 201 -11.72 -2.79 -7.91
C SER A 201 -10.64 -2.91 -9.00
N LYS A 202 -9.92 -1.81 -9.29
CA LYS A 202 -8.86 -1.75 -10.32
C LYS A 202 -7.47 -2.04 -9.76
N LEU A 203 -7.27 -1.76 -8.48
CA LEU A 203 -6.05 -2.04 -7.75
C LEU A 203 -5.94 -3.50 -7.33
N ILE A 204 -7.04 -4.27 -7.28
CA ILE A 204 -6.94 -5.73 -7.16
C ILE A 204 -6.48 -6.30 -8.51
N GLN A 205 -5.21 -6.68 -8.55
CA GLN A 205 -4.53 -7.25 -9.71
C GLN A 205 -4.15 -8.71 -9.45
N ASN A 206 -4.06 -9.48 -10.53
CA ASN A 206 -3.67 -10.88 -10.48
C ASN A 206 -2.26 -11.03 -9.87
N THR A 207 -2.18 -11.85 -8.84
CA THR A 207 -1.00 -12.15 -8.04
C THR A 207 -1.12 -13.54 -7.44
N THR A 208 0.00 -14.07 -6.96
CA THR A 208 0.11 -15.41 -6.39
C THR A 208 0.60 -15.35 -4.94
N GLU A 209 0.36 -16.41 -4.16
CA GLU A 209 0.92 -16.56 -2.81
C GLU A 209 2.44 -16.38 -2.80
N LYS A 210 3.14 -17.01 -3.77
CA LYS A 210 4.59 -16.86 -3.92
C LYS A 210 5.01 -15.41 -4.13
N ASP A 211 4.26 -14.64 -4.93
CA ASP A 211 4.56 -13.23 -5.17
C ASP A 211 4.31 -12.37 -3.92
N ILE A 212 3.28 -12.69 -3.13
CA ILE A 212 2.98 -12.03 -1.85
C ILE A 212 4.09 -12.28 -0.83
N LEU A 213 4.49 -13.54 -0.64
CA LEU A 213 5.56 -13.91 0.29
C LEU A 213 6.92 -13.33 -0.12
N LYS A 214 7.21 -13.31 -1.43
CA LYS A 214 8.38 -12.61 -1.97
C LYS A 214 8.33 -11.10 -1.66
N SER A 215 7.16 -10.47 -1.81
CA SER A 215 6.98 -9.06 -1.47
C SER A 215 7.21 -8.81 0.02
N LEU A 216 6.70 -9.67 0.91
CA LEU A 216 6.98 -9.59 2.34
C LEU A 216 8.48 -9.69 2.62
N ALA A 217 9.18 -10.63 1.99
CA ALA A 217 10.63 -10.79 2.16
C ALA A 217 11.40 -9.51 1.77
N ILE A 218 11.03 -8.88 0.65
CA ILE A 218 11.61 -7.60 0.20
C ILE A 218 11.34 -6.48 1.22
N LEU A 219 10.11 -6.40 1.72
CA LEU A 219 9.71 -5.37 2.68
C LEU A 219 10.43 -5.53 4.02
N LEU A 220 10.48 -6.74 4.56
CA LEU A 220 11.24 -7.02 5.79
C LEU A 220 12.73 -6.73 5.58
N HIS A 221 13.33 -7.12 4.45
CA HIS A 221 14.75 -6.84 4.17
C HIS A 221 15.05 -5.36 4.17
N SER A 222 14.18 -4.60 3.51
CA SER A 222 14.32 -3.16 3.43
C SER A 222 14.10 -2.50 4.79
N GLU A 223 13.16 -3.00 5.59
CA GLU A 223 12.93 -2.56 6.95
C GLU A 223 14.17 -2.76 7.84
N LEU A 224 14.71 -3.98 7.84
CA LEU A 224 15.89 -4.35 8.64
C LEU A 224 17.13 -3.56 8.21
N ARG A 225 17.34 -3.38 6.90
CA ARG A 225 18.52 -2.71 6.36
C ARG A 225 18.50 -1.20 6.49
N TYR A 226 17.39 -0.56 6.10
CA TYR A 226 17.35 0.89 5.97
C TYR A 226 16.87 1.59 7.24
N PHE A 227 16.00 0.95 8.02
CA PHE A 227 15.40 1.58 9.21
C PHE A 227 16.06 1.09 10.50
N LEU A 228 16.27 -0.22 10.65
CA LEU A 228 17.00 -0.79 11.79
C LEU A 228 18.53 -0.81 11.62
N ARG A 229 19.03 -0.53 10.41
CA ARG A 229 20.46 -0.43 10.09
C ARG A 229 21.25 -1.71 10.39
N LEU A 230 20.61 -2.88 10.28
CA LEU A 230 21.27 -4.18 10.41
C LEU A 230 22.17 -4.47 9.20
N GLN A 231 23.15 -5.38 9.36
CA GLN A 231 23.98 -5.82 8.23
C GLN A 231 23.18 -6.65 7.22
N ASP A 232 23.67 -6.73 5.98
CA ASP A 232 22.98 -7.43 4.89
C ASP A 232 22.83 -8.93 5.17
N THR A 233 23.91 -9.53 5.66
CA THR A 233 23.98 -10.94 6.08
C THR A 233 22.93 -11.23 7.15
N ASP A 234 22.95 -10.46 8.24
CA ASP A 234 22.07 -10.68 9.38
C ASP A 234 20.60 -10.48 8.97
N SER A 235 20.34 -9.44 8.17
CA SER A 235 18.99 -9.18 7.66
C SER A 235 18.45 -10.37 6.85
N LYS A 236 19.28 -10.94 5.96
CA LYS A 236 18.91 -12.11 5.15
C LYS A 236 18.63 -13.35 5.98
N GLU A 237 19.46 -13.60 6.98
CA GLU A 237 19.33 -14.73 7.89
C GLU A 237 18.03 -14.63 8.69
N PHE A 238 17.79 -13.50 9.36
CA PHE A 238 16.56 -13.28 10.13
C PHE A 238 15.30 -13.41 9.29
N ILE A 239 15.30 -12.87 8.06
CA ILE A 239 14.12 -12.95 7.19
C ILE A 239 13.87 -14.36 6.70
N THR A 240 14.94 -15.09 6.37
CA THR A 240 14.83 -16.49 5.98
C THR A 240 14.23 -17.31 7.12
N GLU A 241 14.71 -17.11 8.34
CA GLU A 241 14.20 -17.81 9.52
C GLU A 241 12.73 -17.44 9.81
N LEU A 242 12.39 -16.14 9.84
CA LEU A 242 11.03 -15.65 10.04
C LEU A 242 10.05 -16.27 9.04
N LEU A 243 10.36 -16.21 7.75
CA LEU A 243 9.47 -16.71 6.70
C LEU A 243 9.39 -18.23 6.68
N GLN A 244 10.46 -18.93 7.04
CA GLN A 244 10.46 -20.38 7.15
C GLN A 244 9.58 -20.85 8.31
N ILE A 245 9.64 -20.20 9.47
CA ILE A 245 8.82 -20.56 10.64
C ILE A 245 7.34 -20.21 10.41
N LEU A 246 7.06 -18.99 9.97
CA LEU A 246 5.68 -18.48 9.88
C LEU A 246 4.93 -18.97 8.64
N PHE A 247 5.62 -19.08 7.49
CA PHE A 247 4.99 -19.32 6.19
C PHE A 247 5.53 -20.55 5.47
N LYS A 248 6.50 -21.28 6.04
CA LYS A 248 7.22 -22.38 5.38
C LYS A 248 7.82 -21.96 4.04
N TYR A 249 8.24 -20.70 3.93
CA TYR A 249 8.74 -20.10 2.70
C TYR A 249 10.21 -19.69 2.86
N LYS A 250 11.04 -20.18 1.94
CA LYS A 250 12.45 -19.78 1.84
C LYS A 250 12.62 -18.73 0.72
N PRO A 251 12.96 -17.48 1.05
CA PRO A 251 13.20 -16.46 0.03
C PRO A 251 14.46 -16.76 -0.79
N ASN A 252 14.51 -16.24 -2.02
CA ASN A 252 15.75 -16.16 -2.79
C ASN A 252 16.46 -14.85 -2.42
N ASP A 253 17.50 -14.95 -1.61
CA ASP A 253 18.23 -13.82 -1.03
C ASP A 253 18.98 -12.97 -2.05
N GLU A 254 19.36 -13.52 -3.21
CA GLU A 254 19.90 -12.74 -4.32
C GLU A 254 18.95 -11.64 -4.79
N GLU A 255 17.64 -11.83 -4.59
CA GLU A 255 16.62 -10.91 -5.06
C GLU A 255 16.58 -9.60 -4.28
N PHE A 256 17.10 -9.58 -3.05
CA PHE A 256 17.15 -8.38 -2.23
C PHE A 256 18.14 -7.32 -2.76
N ASN A 257 19.17 -7.77 -3.48
CA ASN A 257 20.18 -6.91 -4.10
C ASN A 257 19.81 -6.48 -5.53
N LYS A 258 18.63 -6.88 -6.03
CA LYS A 258 18.15 -6.55 -7.38
C LYS A 258 17.34 -5.26 -7.36
N THR A 259 17.00 -4.74 -8.55
CA THR A 259 16.07 -3.61 -8.65
C THR A 259 14.68 -4.04 -8.22
N ILE A 260 14.18 -3.42 -7.15
CA ILE A 260 12.83 -3.64 -6.64
C ILE A 260 11.83 -2.79 -7.42
N TYR A 261 10.70 -3.38 -7.80
CA TYR A 261 9.66 -2.71 -8.56
C TYR A 261 8.26 -3.06 -8.05
N PHE A 262 7.30 -2.19 -8.34
CA PHE A 262 5.88 -2.44 -8.07
C PHE A 262 5.35 -3.45 -9.10
N ARG A 263 5.08 -4.68 -8.67
CA ARG A 263 4.67 -5.79 -9.54
C ARG A 263 3.16 -5.79 -9.77
N SER A 264 2.41 -5.72 -8.68
CA SER A 264 0.97 -5.76 -8.66
C SER A 264 0.45 -5.15 -7.36
N SER A 265 -0.86 -5.12 -7.16
CA SER A 265 -1.47 -4.69 -5.91
C SER A 265 -2.65 -5.57 -5.55
N ILE A 266 -2.97 -5.63 -4.26
CA ILE A 266 -4.25 -6.12 -3.75
C ILE A 266 -4.84 -4.95 -2.98
N LYS A 267 -5.84 -4.27 -3.57
CA LYS A 267 -6.33 -2.98 -3.06
C LYS A 267 -5.16 -1.98 -2.91
N PHE A 268 -5.10 -1.22 -1.83
CA PHE A 268 -4.01 -0.29 -1.53
C PHE A 268 -2.75 -0.96 -0.95
N MET A 269 -2.66 -2.29 -0.97
CA MET A 269 -1.44 -3.00 -0.58
C MET A 269 -0.60 -3.32 -1.82
N PRO A 270 0.58 -2.70 -1.97
CA PRO A 270 1.48 -2.98 -3.08
C PRO A 270 2.15 -4.33 -2.91
N ILE A 271 2.27 -5.07 -4.01
CA ILE A 271 3.07 -6.28 -4.12
C ILE A 271 4.34 -5.94 -4.89
N PHE A 272 5.49 -6.14 -4.26
CA PHE A 272 6.79 -5.85 -4.82
C PHE A 272 7.42 -7.08 -5.46
N GLY A 273 8.10 -6.85 -6.58
CA GLY A 273 8.95 -7.82 -7.24
C GLY A 273 10.38 -7.33 -7.30
N ALA A 274 11.28 -8.22 -7.71
CA ALA A 274 12.69 -7.94 -7.88
C ALA A 274 13.16 -8.42 -9.25
N LYS A 275 14.02 -7.64 -9.91
CA LYS A 275 14.60 -8.01 -11.21
C LYS A 275 15.94 -7.33 -11.47
N ARG A 276 16.74 -7.90 -12.38
CA ARG A 276 18.11 -7.43 -12.66
C ARG A 276 18.18 -6.02 -13.26
N THR A 277 17.18 -5.59 -14.01
CA THR A 277 17.18 -4.31 -14.75
C THR A 277 16.02 -3.40 -14.33
N ALA A 278 16.07 -2.10 -14.62
CA ALA A 278 15.01 -1.15 -14.27
C ALA A 278 13.63 -1.52 -14.85
N PHE A 279 12.55 -1.32 -14.08
CA PHE A 279 11.16 -1.63 -14.49
C PHE A 279 10.67 -0.83 -15.69
N TYR A 280 11.01 0.44 -15.75
CA TYR A 280 10.74 1.30 -16.90
C TYR A 280 12.04 1.70 -17.57
N THR A 281 12.08 1.62 -18.90
CA THR A 281 13.18 2.19 -19.71
C THR A 281 13.10 3.72 -19.74
N THR A 282 14.20 4.41 -20.04
CA THR A 282 14.21 5.88 -20.15
C THR A 282 13.18 6.40 -21.16
N SER A 283 13.01 5.73 -22.30
CA SER A 283 12.02 6.10 -23.31
C SER A 283 10.59 5.94 -22.80
N GLU A 284 10.30 4.92 -22.00
CA GLU A 284 8.99 4.71 -21.39
C GLU A 284 8.68 5.78 -20.34
N LYS A 285 9.68 6.19 -19.54
CA LYS A 285 9.52 7.30 -18.58
C LYS A 285 9.13 8.59 -19.29
N GLU A 286 9.86 8.94 -20.33
CA GLU A 286 9.59 10.14 -21.13
C GLU A 286 8.23 10.08 -21.83
N PHE A 287 7.84 8.91 -22.32
CA PHE A 287 6.53 8.70 -22.92
C PHE A 287 5.38 8.90 -21.90
N ILE A 288 5.51 8.35 -20.69
CA ILE A 288 4.51 8.53 -19.62
C ILE A 288 4.42 10.02 -19.25
N LYS A 289 5.57 10.67 -19.03
CA LYS A 289 5.64 12.10 -18.72
C LYS A 289 4.97 12.97 -19.79
N LYS A 290 5.30 12.74 -21.07
CA LYS A 290 4.70 13.49 -22.19
C LYS A 290 3.19 13.28 -22.28
N THR A 291 2.70 12.08 -21.97
CA THR A 291 1.26 11.81 -22.04
C THR A 291 0.52 12.50 -20.90
N ILE A 292 1.03 12.40 -19.66
CA ILE A 292 0.48 13.14 -18.51
C ILE A 292 0.46 14.64 -18.82
N TYR A 293 1.57 15.18 -19.31
CA TYR A 293 1.68 16.60 -19.63
C TYR A 293 0.66 17.04 -20.70
N LYS A 294 0.37 16.21 -21.70
CA LYS A 294 -0.63 16.53 -22.74
C LYS A 294 -2.03 16.69 -22.16
N ASP A 295 -2.39 15.85 -21.20
CA ASP A 295 -3.71 15.81 -20.56
C ASP A 295 -3.95 16.97 -19.57
N LEU A 296 -2.90 17.70 -19.19
CA LEU A 296 -3.02 18.90 -18.34
C LEU A 296 -3.71 20.06 -19.06
N THR A 297 -4.49 20.83 -18.30
CA THR A 297 -5.04 22.13 -18.75
C THR A 297 -3.93 23.14 -19.01
N LEU A 298 -4.23 24.22 -19.75
CA LEU A 298 -3.24 25.28 -20.02
C LEU A 298 -2.68 25.89 -18.73
N ARG A 299 -3.55 26.12 -17.73
CA ARG A 299 -3.16 26.64 -16.41
C ARG A 299 -2.23 25.69 -15.67
N GLU A 300 -2.50 24.39 -15.71
CA GLU A 300 -1.64 23.38 -15.07
C GLU A 300 -0.30 23.23 -15.79
N LYS A 301 -0.28 23.31 -17.13
CA LYS A 301 0.96 23.27 -17.93
C LYS A 301 1.92 24.39 -17.55
N THR A 302 1.42 25.61 -17.33
CA THR A 302 2.25 26.75 -16.89
C THR A 302 2.86 26.57 -15.51
N LYS A 303 2.24 25.74 -14.65
CA LYS A 303 2.72 25.44 -13.30
C LYS A 303 3.44 24.11 -13.19
N PHE A 304 3.56 23.36 -14.29
CA PHE A 304 4.10 22.01 -14.27
C PHE A 304 5.63 22.05 -14.11
N ASN A 305 6.10 21.67 -12.92
CA ASN A 305 7.52 21.58 -12.65
C ASN A 305 8.09 20.24 -13.15
N HIS A 306 8.75 20.27 -14.30
CA HIS A 306 9.36 19.07 -14.89
C HIS A 306 10.44 18.42 -14.01
N LYS A 307 11.16 19.21 -13.20
CA LYS A 307 12.20 18.70 -12.29
C LYS A 307 11.56 17.95 -11.13
N GLU A 308 10.55 18.55 -10.51
CA GLU A 308 9.80 17.95 -9.41
C GLU A 308 9.08 16.67 -9.85
N PHE A 309 8.43 16.69 -11.02
CA PHE A 309 7.81 15.50 -11.59
C PHE A 309 8.82 14.36 -11.74
N ASN A 310 10.03 14.63 -12.26
CA ASN A 310 11.06 13.61 -12.42
C ASN A 310 11.52 13.04 -11.07
N LEU A 311 11.66 13.87 -10.03
CA LEU A 311 12.02 13.42 -8.68
C LEU A 311 10.95 12.49 -8.09
N VAL A 312 9.68 12.91 -8.17
CA VAL A 312 8.53 12.12 -7.70
C VAL A 312 8.40 10.81 -8.48
N PHE A 313 8.53 10.88 -9.80
CA PHE A 313 8.49 9.73 -10.69
C PHE A 313 9.59 8.72 -10.34
N ASP A 314 10.82 9.19 -10.11
CA ASP A 314 11.93 8.32 -9.71
C ASP A 314 11.74 7.72 -8.32
N ALA A 315 11.17 8.47 -7.36
CA ALA A 315 10.87 7.93 -6.03
C ALA A 315 9.86 6.77 -6.09
N TYR A 316 8.79 6.90 -6.88
CA TYR A 316 7.77 5.86 -7.05
C TYR A 316 8.19 4.68 -7.92
N ILE A 317 9.34 4.75 -8.61
CA ILE A 317 9.76 3.70 -9.55
C ILE A 317 11.06 3.02 -9.14
N LYS A 318 12.04 3.78 -8.63
CA LYS A 318 13.34 3.23 -8.24
C LYS A 318 13.26 2.55 -6.88
N ASN A 319 12.62 3.20 -5.91
CA ASN A 319 12.54 2.71 -4.53
C ASN A 319 11.09 2.69 -3.99
N PRO A 320 10.14 2.04 -4.69
CA PRO A 320 8.73 2.09 -4.32
C PRO A 320 8.44 1.43 -2.95
N HIS A 321 9.20 0.40 -2.60
CA HIS A 321 9.12 -0.30 -1.33
C HIS A 321 9.55 0.60 -0.15
N ILE A 322 10.58 1.43 -0.32
CA ILE A 322 10.97 2.41 0.69
C ILE A 322 9.90 3.47 0.90
N GLN A 323 9.29 3.96 -0.20
CA GLN A 323 8.18 4.91 -0.10
C GLN A 323 6.99 4.32 0.68
N PHE A 324 6.69 3.03 0.46
CA PHE A 324 5.67 2.32 1.23
C PHE A 324 6.03 2.23 2.73
N LEU A 325 7.26 1.80 3.06
CA LEU A 325 7.71 1.64 4.46
C LEU A 325 7.84 2.97 5.24
N LEU A 326 8.05 4.09 4.54
CA LEU A 326 8.01 5.43 5.14
C LEU A 326 6.58 5.90 5.47
N LYS A 327 5.59 5.33 4.78
CA LYS A 327 4.18 5.71 4.89
C LYS A 327 3.43 4.88 5.93
N TYR A 328 3.59 3.55 5.89
CA TYR A 328 2.77 2.61 6.66
C TYR A 328 3.49 2.05 7.90
N PRO A 329 2.75 1.69 8.97
CA PRO A 329 1.30 1.85 9.18
C PRO A 329 0.92 3.32 9.40
N VAL A 330 -0.03 3.81 8.61
CA VAL A 330 -0.43 5.24 8.58
C VAL A 330 -1.15 5.60 9.88
N GLU A 331 -2.03 4.71 10.31
CA GLU A 331 -2.87 4.76 11.51
C GLU A 331 -2.07 4.86 12.82
N PHE A 332 -0.79 4.50 12.77
CA PHE A 332 0.04 4.31 13.96
C PHE A 332 1.10 5.40 14.15
N LEU A 333 1.77 5.82 13.06
CA LEU A 333 2.95 6.70 13.16
C LEU A 333 2.63 8.20 13.04
N ARG A 334 1.38 8.56 12.74
CA ARG A 334 0.99 9.94 12.40
C ARG A 334 -0.24 10.34 13.21
N ILE A 335 -0.19 11.51 13.86
CA ILE A 335 -1.39 12.24 14.28
C ILE A 335 -1.55 13.43 13.36
N ASN A 336 -2.80 13.78 13.08
CA ASN A 336 -3.18 15.09 12.63
C ASN A 336 -3.32 16.03 13.87
N PRO A 337 -2.40 16.99 14.09
CA PRO A 337 -2.33 17.81 15.32
C PRO A 337 -3.56 18.70 15.54
N LYS A 338 -4.44 18.83 14.55
CA LYS A 338 -5.73 19.52 14.68
C LYS A 338 -6.78 18.75 15.49
N TYR A 339 -6.59 17.44 15.66
CA TYR A 339 -7.47 16.56 16.45
C TYR A 339 -6.85 16.02 17.73
N SER A 340 -5.58 16.33 17.99
CA SER A 340 -4.89 15.92 19.22
C SER A 340 -5.28 16.80 20.41
N THR A 341 -6.58 16.94 20.65
CA THR A 341 -7.12 17.40 21.93
C THR A 341 -8.06 16.35 22.49
N ILE A 342 -7.49 15.18 22.76
CA ILE A 342 -7.68 14.46 24.03
C ILE A 342 -6.32 13.94 24.47
#